data_AF-A7WMS5-F1
#
_entry.id   AF-A7WMS5-F1
#
_cell.length_a   1.000
_cell.length_b   1.000
_cell.length_c   1.000
_cell.angle_alpha   90.00
_cell.angle_beta   90.00
_cell.angle_gamma   90.00
#
_symmetry.space_group_name_H-M   'P 1'
#
loop_
_entity.id
_entity.type
_entity.pdbx_description
1 polymer ?
#
loop_
_entity_poly.entity_id
_entity_poly.type
_entity_poly.pdbx_seq_one_letter_code
_entity_poly.pdbx_strand_id
1 'polypeptide(L)'
;IDRSLSALWGKLAAEILMQNWDIALEELNRVKETIDSKNFSSPMNQVQSRIWLMHWSLFIFFNHDNGRTQIIDLFNQDKYLNAIQTNAPHLLRYLATAFIVNKRRRPQFKEFIKVIQQEQYSHEDPIIEFLACIYVNYDFD
;
A
#
# COMPACT_ATOMS: atom_id res chain seq x y z
N ILE A 1 21.75 7.53 7.42
CA ILE A 1 20.30 7.62 7.70
C ILE A 1 20.11 8.76 8.67
N ASP A 2 19.17 9.67 8.38
CA ASP A 2 18.89 10.81 9.26
C ASP A 2 18.33 10.33 10.60
N ARG A 3 18.95 10.75 11.70
CA ARG A 3 18.60 10.30 13.07
C ARG A 3 17.13 10.57 13.41
N SER A 4 16.56 11.64 12.85
CA SER A 4 15.15 11.99 13.04
C SER A 4 14.21 10.95 12.44
N LEU A 5 14.44 10.56 11.17
CA LEU A 5 13.62 9.55 10.50
C LEU A 5 13.78 8.17 11.15
N SER A 6 15.01 7.80 11.55
CA SER A 6 15.25 6.56 12.31
C SER A 6 14.46 6.52 13.63
N ALA A 7 14.39 7.65 14.35
CA ALA A 7 13.63 7.72 15.60
C ALA A 7 12.12 7.56 15.36
N LEU A 8 11.57 8.15 14.29
CA LEU A 8 10.16 7.97 13.92
C LEU A 8 9.83 6.52 13.58
N TRP A 9 10.68 5.85 12.81
CA TRP A 9 10.52 4.41 12.53
C TRP A 9 10.55 3.57 13.80
N GLY A 10 11.47 3.88 14.72
CA GLY A 10 11.57 3.19 16.01
C GLY A 10 10.32 3.37 16.86
N LYS A 11 9.77 4.60 16.91
CA LYS A 11 8.52 4.88 17.63
C LYS A 11 7.34 4.12 17.00
N LEU A 12 7.17 4.18 15.68
CA LEU A 12 6.14 3.44 14.95
C LEU A 12 6.20 1.94 15.28
N ALA A 13 7.41 1.35 15.22
CA ALA A 13 7.60 -0.05 15.54
C ALA A 13 7.22 -0.38 16.99
N ALA A 14 7.58 0.47 17.94
CA ALA A 14 7.21 0.28 19.34
C ALA A 14 5.68 0.31 19.54
N GLU A 15 4.97 1.28 18.92
CA GLU A 15 3.50 1.36 19.05
C GLU A 15 2.79 0.16 18.41
N ILE A 16 3.30 -0.36 17.28
CA ILE A 16 2.78 -1.58 16.65
C ILE A 16 2.98 -2.80 17.56
N LEU A 17 4.16 -2.94 18.17
CA LEU A 17 4.45 -4.04 19.09
C LEU A 17 3.59 -3.99 20.37
N MET A 18 3.27 -2.78 20.82
CA MET A 18 2.36 -2.54 21.95
C MET A 18 0.87 -2.62 21.55
N GLN A 19 0.57 -2.84 20.27
CA GLN A 19 -0.79 -2.90 19.71
C GLN A 19 -1.61 -1.62 19.94
N ASN A 20 -0.94 -0.48 20.05
CA ASN A 20 -1.57 0.84 20.17
C ASN A 20 -1.93 1.38 18.78
N TRP A 21 -2.98 0.84 18.16
CA TRP A 21 -3.26 1.08 16.73
C TRP A 21 -3.55 2.54 16.37
N ASP A 22 -4.23 3.29 17.24
CA ASP A 22 -4.55 4.71 17.00
C ASP A 22 -3.28 5.57 17.00
N ILE A 23 -2.38 5.33 17.96
CA ILE A 23 -1.10 6.04 18.06
C ILE A 23 -0.17 5.60 16.92
N ALA A 24 -0.12 4.30 16.61
CA ALA A 24 0.64 3.78 15.49
C ALA A 24 0.20 4.41 14.16
N LEU A 25 -1.10 4.65 13.97
CA LEU A 25 -1.63 5.35 12.81
C LEU A 25 -1.17 6.82 12.74
N GLU A 26 -1.18 7.54 13.87
CA GLU A 26 -0.62 8.90 13.95
C GLU A 26 0.86 8.91 13.56
N GLU A 27 1.65 8.01 14.12
CA GLU A 27 3.08 7.90 13.83
C GLU A 27 3.36 7.50 12.37
N LEU A 28 2.54 6.61 11.80
CA LEU A 28 2.63 6.24 10.38
C LEU A 28 2.45 7.47 9.49
N ASN A 29 1.49 8.35 9.80
CA ASN A 29 1.26 9.58 9.04
C ASN A 29 2.45 10.55 9.16
N ARG A 30 3.07 10.67 10.33
CA ARG A 30 4.29 11.48 10.53
C ARG A 30 5.48 10.95 9.73
N VAL A 31 5.68 9.63 9.70
CA VAL A 31 6.69 8.96 8.86
C VAL A 31 6.41 9.25 7.39
N LYS A 32 5.15 9.09 6.96
CA LYS A 32 4.70 9.36 5.60
C LYS A 32 5.01 10.79 5.15
N GLU A 33 4.62 11.78 5.95
CA GLU A 33 4.89 13.20 5.68
C GLU A 33 6.38 13.48 5.54
N THR A 34 7.21 12.87 6.40
CA THR A 34 8.66 13.02 6.32
C THR A 34 9.23 12.40 5.04
N ILE A 35 8.76 11.21 4.64
CA ILE A 35 9.20 10.56 3.39
C ILE A 35 8.78 11.36 2.15
N ASP A 36 7.57 11.95 2.20
CA ASP A 36 7.01 12.68 1.07
C ASP A 36 7.58 14.08 0.91
N SER A 37 7.92 14.76 2.01
CA SER A 37 8.47 16.14 2.00
C SER A 37 9.98 16.21 1.83
N LYS A 38 10.71 15.16 2.24
CA LYS A 38 12.16 15.18 2.26
C LYS A 38 12.76 14.94 0.88
N ASN A 39 13.77 15.73 0.53
CA ASN A 39 14.65 15.46 -0.60
C ASN A 39 15.67 14.39 -0.22
N PHE A 40 15.44 13.15 -0.66
CA PHE A 40 16.40 12.07 -0.47
C PHE A 40 17.60 12.28 -1.39
N SER A 41 18.79 11.91 -0.91
CA SER A 41 20.02 11.95 -1.72
C SER A 41 19.97 11.03 -2.94
N SER A 42 19.17 9.96 -2.86
CA SER A 42 18.94 9.02 -3.95
C SER A 42 17.43 8.75 -4.09
N PRO A 43 16.86 8.87 -5.30
CA PRO A 43 15.47 8.49 -5.56
C PRO A 43 15.16 7.04 -5.17
N MET A 44 16.12 6.13 -5.33
CA MET A 44 15.99 4.72 -4.94
C MET A 44 15.72 4.57 -3.44
N ASN A 45 16.40 5.35 -2.59
CA ASN A 45 16.20 5.31 -1.15
C ASN A 45 14.81 5.82 -0.75
N GLN A 46 14.25 6.77 -1.50
CA GLN A 46 12.88 7.25 -1.27
C GLN A 46 11.85 6.17 -1.65
N VAL A 47 12.02 5.52 -2.80
CA VAL A 47 11.16 4.40 -3.23
C VAL A 47 11.20 3.27 -2.19
N GLN A 48 12.38 2.89 -1.73
CA GLN A 48 12.55 1.89 -0.66
C GLN A 48 11.80 2.29 0.62
N SER A 49 11.89 3.55 1.03
CA SER A 49 11.21 4.06 2.22
C SER A 49 9.68 4.02 2.08
N ARG A 50 9.14 4.33 0.88
CA ARG A 50 7.71 4.20 0.58
C ARG A 50 7.24 2.75 0.65
N ILE A 51 8.04 1.83 0.11
CA ILE A 51 7.73 0.39 0.16
C ILE A 51 7.68 -0.09 1.60
N TRP A 52 8.67 0.28 2.43
CA TRP A 52 8.64 -0.05 3.85
C TRP A 52 7.40 0.53 4.53
N LEU A 53 7.07 1.80 4.27
CA LEU A 53 5.86 2.43 4.83
C LEU A 53 4.60 1.64 4.50
N MET A 54 4.45 1.22 3.25
CA MET A 54 3.33 0.38 2.83
C MET A 54 3.29 -0.94 3.59
N HIS A 55 4.41 -1.64 3.74
CA HIS A 55 4.47 -2.90 4.51
C HIS A 55 4.11 -2.70 5.98
N TRP A 56 4.70 -1.70 6.65
CA TRP A 56 4.41 -1.39 8.05
C TRP A 56 2.95 -0.96 8.25
N SER A 57 2.38 -0.23 7.29
CA SER A 57 0.98 0.21 7.33
C SER A 57 -0.01 -0.95 7.30
N LEU A 58 0.32 -2.10 6.71
CA LEU A 58 -0.59 -3.26 6.67
C LEU A 58 -0.90 -3.77 8.08
N PHE A 59 0.09 -3.79 9.00
CA PHE A 59 -0.14 -4.17 10.39
C PHE A 59 -1.18 -3.27 11.07
N ILE A 60 -1.14 -1.97 10.78
CA ILE A 60 -2.06 -1.00 11.37
C ILE A 60 -3.43 -1.09 10.70
N PHE A 61 -3.47 -1.02 9.37
CA PHE A 61 -4.71 -0.95 8.61
C PHE A 61 -5.56 -2.22 8.71
N PHE A 62 -4.97 -3.40 8.90
CA PHE A 62 -5.76 -4.61 9.15
C PHE A 62 -6.38 -4.67 10.56
N ASN A 63 -5.86 -3.88 11.50
CA ASN A 63 -6.32 -3.83 12.89
C ASN A 63 -7.08 -2.53 13.24
N HIS A 64 -7.42 -1.70 12.25
CA HIS A 64 -8.13 -0.44 12.44
C HIS A 64 -9.45 -0.43 11.65
N ASP A 65 -10.52 0.10 12.25
CA ASP A 65 -11.89 0.05 11.71
C ASP A 65 -12.01 0.60 10.27
N ASN A 66 -11.28 1.67 9.97
CA ASN A 66 -11.25 2.32 8.66
C ASN A 66 -10.07 1.91 7.77
N GLY A 67 -9.26 0.94 8.18
CA GLY A 67 -7.97 0.68 7.55
C GLY A 67 -8.07 0.18 6.11
N ARG A 68 -9.15 -0.52 5.72
CA ARG A 68 -9.39 -0.92 4.31
C ARG A 68 -9.47 0.29 3.37
N THR A 69 -10.13 1.35 3.84
CA THR A 69 -10.21 2.61 3.08
C THR A 69 -8.85 3.28 3.01
N GLN A 70 -8.09 3.24 4.11
CA GLN A 70 -6.74 3.81 4.18
C GLN A 70 -5.73 3.06 3.29
N ILE A 71 -5.83 1.74 3.14
CA ILE A 71 -5.04 0.97 2.16
C ILE A 71 -5.28 1.53 0.75
N ILE A 72 -6.54 1.66 0.35
CA ILE A 72 -6.89 2.20 -0.97
C ILE A 72 -6.34 3.63 -1.11
N ASP A 73 -6.59 4.50 -0.14
CA ASP A 73 -6.20 5.90 -0.22
C ASP A 73 -4.68 6.10 -0.21
N LEU A 74 -3.89 5.20 0.41
CA LEU A 74 -2.43 5.25 0.41
C LEU A 74 -1.81 4.57 -0.82
N PHE A 75 -2.15 3.32 -1.09
CA PHE A 75 -1.48 2.49 -2.09
C PHE A 75 -1.84 2.92 -3.51
N ASN A 76 -3.04 3.48 -3.70
CA ASN A 76 -3.52 3.94 -5.01
C ASN A 76 -3.04 5.36 -5.38
N GLN A 77 -2.17 5.99 -4.58
CA GLN A 77 -1.50 7.22 -4.96
C GLN A 77 -0.37 6.91 -5.96
N ASP A 78 -0.25 7.67 -7.05
CA ASP A 78 0.69 7.41 -8.15
C ASP A 78 2.11 7.05 -7.68
N LYS A 79 2.68 7.81 -6.74
CA LYS A 79 4.03 7.58 -6.21
C LYS A 79 4.20 6.27 -5.43
N TYR A 80 3.13 5.78 -4.80
CA TYR A 80 3.12 4.52 -4.05
C TYR A 80 2.80 3.36 -4.99
N LEU A 81 1.83 3.54 -5.89
CA LEU A 81 1.49 2.56 -6.91
C LEU A 81 2.67 2.27 -7.85
N ASN A 82 3.39 3.31 -8.30
CA ASN A 82 4.62 3.14 -9.07
C ASN A 82 5.69 2.35 -8.30
N ALA A 83 5.80 2.56 -6.99
CA ALA A 83 6.74 1.81 -6.15
C ALA A 83 6.32 0.32 -6.02
N ILE A 84 5.02 0.05 -5.94
CA ILE A 84 4.46 -1.30 -5.97
C ILE A 84 4.80 -1.98 -7.30
N GLN A 85 4.45 -1.38 -8.44
CA GLN A 85 4.63 -1.96 -9.77
C GLN A 85 6.11 -2.25 -10.10
N THR A 86 7.03 -1.40 -9.62
CA THR A 86 8.45 -1.54 -9.96
C THR A 86 9.27 -2.43 -9.04
N ASN A 87 8.93 -2.49 -7.74
CA ASN A 87 9.81 -3.09 -6.73
C ASN A 87 9.10 -4.01 -5.73
N ALA A 88 7.76 -3.99 -5.64
CA ALA A 88 7.01 -4.75 -4.65
C ALA A 88 5.62 -5.18 -5.18
N PRO A 89 5.55 -5.93 -6.30
CA PRO A 89 4.28 -6.25 -6.96
C PRO A 89 3.33 -7.08 -6.08
N HIS A 90 3.87 -7.87 -5.14
CA HIS A 90 3.08 -8.64 -4.16
C HIS A 90 2.21 -7.76 -3.27
N LEU A 91 2.47 -6.46 -3.16
CA LEU A 91 1.58 -5.54 -2.43
C LEU A 91 0.25 -5.29 -3.14
N LEU A 92 0.16 -5.53 -4.46
CA LEU A 92 -1.09 -5.38 -5.22
C LEU A 92 -2.21 -6.25 -4.67
N ARG A 93 -1.90 -7.45 -4.14
CA ARG A 93 -2.91 -8.35 -3.56
C ARG A 93 -3.69 -7.71 -2.42
N TYR A 94 -3.03 -6.88 -1.60
CA TYR A 94 -3.66 -6.21 -0.47
C TYR A 94 -4.55 -5.06 -0.94
N LEU A 95 -4.12 -4.33 -1.98
CA LEU A 95 -4.94 -3.31 -2.63
C LEU A 95 -6.17 -3.94 -3.30
N ALA A 96 -5.99 -5.04 -4.02
CA ALA A 96 -7.08 -5.82 -4.61
C ALA A 96 -8.07 -6.29 -3.54
N THR A 97 -7.57 -6.91 -2.47
CA THR A 97 -8.41 -7.35 -1.35
C THR A 97 -9.18 -6.18 -0.74
N ALA A 98 -8.51 -5.04 -0.50
CA ALA A 98 -9.13 -3.84 0.06
C ALA A 98 -10.27 -3.31 -0.83
N PHE A 99 -10.10 -3.32 -2.15
CA PHE A 99 -11.17 -2.95 -3.10
C PHE A 99 -12.33 -3.94 -3.09
N ILE A 100 -12.06 -5.25 -3.11
CA ILE A 100 -13.10 -6.31 -3.11
C ILE A 100 -14.01 -6.17 -1.88
N VAL A 101 -13.41 -5.94 -0.71
CA VAL A 101 -14.17 -5.79 0.54
C VAL A 101 -14.82 -4.41 0.70
N ASN A 102 -14.39 -3.40 -0.07
CA ASN A 102 -14.89 -2.01 0.02
C ASN A 102 -15.74 -1.61 -1.19
N LYS A 103 -17.03 -1.98 -1.14
CA LYS A 103 -17.99 -1.76 -2.24
C LYS A 103 -18.28 -0.27 -2.55
N ARG A 104 -17.85 0.68 -1.72
CA ARG A 104 -18.14 2.13 -1.88
C ARG A 104 -17.17 2.85 -2.83
N ARG A 105 -16.06 2.21 -3.23
CA ARG A 105 -14.95 2.83 -3.98
C ARG A 105 -14.96 2.47 -5.49
N ARG A 106 -16.14 2.32 -6.09
CA ARG A 106 -16.29 1.81 -7.47
C ARG A 106 -15.52 2.58 -8.55
N PRO A 107 -15.44 3.93 -8.56
CA PRO A 107 -14.67 4.65 -9.58
C PRO A 107 -13.18 4.30 -9.52
N GLN A 108 -12.60 4.30 -8.33
CA GLN A 108 -11.19 3.96 -8.11
C GLN A 108 -10.92 2.48 -8.44
N PHE A 109 -11.88 1.59 -8.17
CA PHE A 109 -11.78 0.19 -8.56
C PHE A 109 -11.68 0.00 -10.08
N LYS A 110 -12.48 0.73 -10.86
CA LYS A 110 -12.39 0.66 -12.34
C LYS A 110 -11.02 1.06 -12.86
N GLU A 111 -10.42 2.10 -12.27
CA GLU A 111 -9.06 2.51 -12.63
C GLU A 111 -8.02 1.45 -12.20
N PHE A 112 -8.22 0.84 -11.03
CA PHE A 112 -7.36 -0.24 -10.55
C PHE A 112 -7.40 -1.50 -11.44
N ILE A 113 -8.55 -1.83 -12.05
CA ILE A 113 -8.63 -2.93 -13.04
C ILE A 113 -7.71 -2.68 -14.24
N LYS A 114 -7.55 -1.42 -14.68
CA LYS A 114 -6.60 -1.09 -15.77
C LYS A 114 -5.15 -1.38 -15.37
N VAL A 115 -4.81 -1.17 -14.10
CA VAL A 115 -3.49 -1.51 -13.55
C VAL A 115 -3.29 -3.02 -13.56
N ILE A 116 -4.30 -3.80 -13.13
CA ILE A 116 -4.24 -5.27 -13.18
C ILE A 116 -4.02 -5.76 -14.61
N GLN A 117 -4.73 -5.19 -15.60
CA GLN A 117 -4.55 -5.56 -17.00
C GLN A 117 -3.12 -5.31 -17.50
N GLN A 118 -2.45 -4.26 -17.01
CA GLN A 118 -1.06 -3.96 -17.36
C GLN A 118 -0.07 -4.92 -16.69
N GLU A 119 -0.35 -5.34 -15.45
CA GLU A 119 0.54 -6.17 -14.63
C GLU A 119 0.30 -7.68 -14.75
N GLN A 120 -0.73 -8.11 -15.49
CA GLN A 120 -1.19 -9.52 -15.56
C GLN A 120 -0.07 -10.52 -15.91
N TYR A 121 0.94 -10.10 -16.67
CA TYR A 121 2.05 -10.96 -17.10
C TYR A 121 3.33 -10.78 -16.28
N SER A 122 3.34 -9.81 -15.34
CA SER A 122 4.51 -9.48 -14.52
C SER A 122 4.58 -10.32 -13.24
N HIS A 123 3.43 -10.72 -12.69
CA HIS A 123 3.35 -11.37 -11.39
C HIS A 123 2.13 -12.30 -11.27
N GLU A 124 2.38 -13.56 -10.89
CA GLU A 124 1.34 -14.54 -10.61
C GLU A 124 0.87 -14.43 -9.15
N ASP A 125 -0.38 -14.01 -8.94
CA ASP A 125 -1.07 -14.01 -7.65
C ASP A 125 -2.55 -14.34 -7.88
N PRO A 126 -3.11 -15.37 -7.19
CA PRO A 126 -4.47 -15.83 -7.45
C PRO A 126 -5.56 -14.76 -7.26
N ILE A 127 -5.37 -13.77 -6.38
CA ILE A 127 -6.36 -12.71 -6.16
C ILE A 127 -6.33 -11.71 -7.32
N ILE A 128 -5.15 -11.44 -7.86
CA ILE A 128 -4.98 -10.59 -9.04
C ILE A 128 -5.53 -11.29 -10.29
N GLU A 129 -5.21 -12.57 -10.46
CA GLU A 129 -5.75 -13.42 -11.53
C GLU A 129 -7.27 -13.51 -11.46
N PHE A 130 -7.84 -13.74 -10.28
CA PHE A 130 -9.29 -13.73 -10.08
C PHE A 130 -9.95 -12.44 -10.60
N LEU A 131 -9.36 -11.27 -10.28
CA LEU A 131 -9.87 -9.99 -10.78
C LEU A 131 -9.66 -9.84 -12.29
N ALA A 132 -8.55 -10.32 -12.84
CA ALA A 132 -8.31 -10.33 -14.28
C ALA A 132 -9.33 -11.22 -15.01
N CYS A 133 -9.60 -12.44 -14.53
CA CYS A 133 -10.60 -13.32 -15.09
C CYS A 133 -11.97 -12.66 -15.14
N ILE A 134 -12.43 -12.08 -14.02
CA ILE A 134 -13.78 -11.50 -13.95
C ILE A 134 -13.92 -10.20 -14.75
N TYR A 135 -12.94 -9.30 -14.69
CA TYR A 135 -13.10 -7.93 -15.18
C TYR A 135 -12.32 -7.60 -16.46
N VAL A 136 -11.37 -8.45 -16.85
CA VAL A 136 -10.57 -8.28 -18.08
C VAL A 136 -10.92 -9.34 -19.10
N ASN A 137 -10.84 -10.62 -18.72
CA ASN A 137 -11.01 -11.75 -19.63
C ASN A 137 -12.47 -12.20 -19.77
N TYR A 138 -13.32 -11.88 -18.78
CA TYR A 138 -14.69 -12.36 -18.66
C TYR A 138 -14.78 -13.90 -18.66
N ASP A 139 -13.81 -14.53 -18.00
CA ASP A 139 -13.71 -15.98 -17.83
C ASP A 139 -14.28 -16.40 -16.46
N PHE A 140 -15.18 -17.39 -16.47
CA PHE A 140 -15.95 -17.85 -15.32
C PHE A 140 -15.91 -19.37 -15.11
N ASP A 141 -15.17 -20.10 -15.95
CA ASP A 141 -14.90 -21.53 -15.78
C ASP A 141 -13.73 -21.77 -14.81
#